data_AF-A0A9X9Q499-F1
#
_entry.id   AF-A0A9X9Q499-F1
#
_cell.length_a   1.000
_cell.length_b   1.000
_cell.length_c   1.000
_cell.angle_alpha   90.00
_cell.angle_beta   90.00
_cell.angle_gamma   90.00
#
_symmetry.space_group_name_H-M   'P 1'
#
loop_
_entity.id
_entity.type
_entity.pdbx_description
1 polymer ?
#
loop_
_entity_poly.entity_id
_entity_poly.type
_entity_poly.pdbx_seq_one_letter_code
_entity_poly.pdbx_strand_id
1 'polypeptide(L)'
;MIKGYMQQHNIPQREVVDVTGLNQSHLSQHLNKGTPMKTQKRAALYTWYVRKQREILRQFNQTVQSSGNMTDKSSQDQLLFLFPEFSQQSQGPGQSDDACSEPANKKMRRNRFKWGPASQQILYQAYDRQKNPSKEEREALVEECNRAECLQRGVSPSKAHGLGSNLVTEVRVYNWFANRRKEEAFRQKLAMDAYSSSQTHSLDPLLSHGSPHHQPGASPPNKLPGVRYSQPGNSEVTS
;
A
#
# COMPACT_ATOMS: atom_id res chain seq x y z
N MET A 1 -16.51 6.18 14.77
CA MET A 1 -16.02 4.87 15.28
C MET A 1 -15.13 4.16 14.27
N ILE A 2 -15.65 3.39 13.30
CA ILE A 2 -14.85 2.49 12.43
C ILE A 2 -13.65 3.17 11.74
N LYS A 3 -13.84 4.34 11.11
CA LYS A 3 -12.74 5.10 10.47
C LYS A 3 -11.58 5.39 11.44
N GLY A 4 -11.88 5.80 12.67
CA GLY A 4 -10.88 6.08 13.70
C GLY A 4 -10.08 4.83 14.06
N TYR A 5 -10.77 3.69 14.26
CA TYR A 5 -10.11 2.41 14.52
C TYR A 5 -9.22 1.95 13.35
N MET A 6 -9.69 2.09 12.11
CA MET A 6 -8.89 1.78 10.93
C MET A 6 -7.63 2.66 10.85
N GLN A 7 -7.73 3.94 11.19
CA GLN A 7 -6.60 4.86 11.21
C GLN A 7 -5.62 4.52 12.34
N GLN A 8 -6.13 4.27 13.56
CA GLN A 8 -5.35 3.94 14.76
C GLN A 8 -4.53 2.65 14.57
N HIS A 9 -5.12 1.61 13.99
CA HIS A 9 -4.46 0.33 13.72
C HIS A 9 -3.82 0.24 12.32
N ASN A 10 -3.85 1.34 11.55
CA ASN A 10 -3.32 1.44 10.18
C ASN A 10 -3.80 0.31 9.26
N ILE A 11 -5.11 0.06 9.26
CA ILE A 11 -5.80 -0.98 8.50
C ILE A 11 -6.10 -0.45 7.08
N PRO A 12 -5.63 -1.13 6.01
CA PRO A 12 -5.90 -0.67 4.65
C PRO A 12 -7.38 -0.90 4.31
N GLN A 13 -8.05 0.13 3.76
CA GLN A 13 -9.45 0.03 3.32
C GLN A 13 -9.71 -1.12 2.33
N ARG A 14 -8.69 -1.50 1.55
CA ARG A 14 -8.73 -2.68 0.68
C ARG A 14 -9.08 -3.96 1.45
N GLU A 15 -8.53 -4.19 2.64
CA GLU A 15 -8.81 -5.38 3.43
C GLU A 15 -10.30 -5.48 3.78
N VAL A 16 -10.93 -4.34 4.12
CA VAL A 16 -12.37 -4.25 4.35
C VAL A 16 -13.14 -4.65 3.09
N VAL A 17 -12.75 -4.10 1.94
CA VAL A 17 -13.37 -4.40 0.62
C VAL A 17 -13.25 -5.88 0.27
N ASP A 18 -12.04 -6.43 0.36
CA ASP A 18 -11.72 -7.82 0.01
C ASP A 18 -12.50 -8.82 0.90
N VAL A 19 -12.78 -8.49 2.17
CA VAL A 19 -13.54 -9.35 3.11
C VAL A 19 -15.06 -9.12 3.06
N THR A 20 -15.53 -7.87 2.85
CA THR A 20 -16.97 -7.53 2.93
C THR A 20 -17.69 -7.49 1.58
N GLY A 21 -16.96 -7.53 0.46
CA GLY A 21 -17.53 -7.36 -0.88
C GLY A 21 -18.08 -5.94 -1.15
N LEU A 22 -17.79 -4.96 -0.28
CA LEU A 22 -18.26 -3.58 -0.44
C LEU A 22 -17.49 -2.86 -1.54
N ASN A 23 -18.17 -2.03 -2.33
CA ASN A 23 -17.52 -1.18 -3.32
C ASN A 23 -16.55 -0.18 -2.65
N GLN A 24 -15.30 -0.12 -3.13
CA GLN A 24 -14.25 0.69 -2.52
C GLN A 24 -14.58 2.20 -2.48
N SER A 25 -15.09 2.76 -3.58
CA SER A 25 -15.46 4.18 -3.64
C SER A 25 -16.62 4.49 -2.70
N HIS A 26 -17.68 3.67 -2.70
CA HIS A 26 -18.84 3.86 -1.81
C HIS A 26 -18.46 3.73 -0.33
N LEU A 27 -17.62 2.75 0.03
CA LEU A 27 -17.08 2.61 1.38
C LEU A 27 -16.25 3.83 1.79
N SER A 28 -15.42 4.37 0.89
CA SER A 28 -14.63 5.57 1.15
C SER A 28 -15.49 6.81 1.36
N GLN A 29 -16.52 6.99 0.53
CA GLN A 29 -17.49 8.09 0.68
C GLN A 29 -18.28 7.96 1.98
N HIS A 30 -18.75 6.76 2.34
CA HIS A 30 -19.44 6.52 3.60
C HIS A 30 -18.57 6.84 4.82
N LEU A 31 -17.32 6.34 4.85
CA LEU A 31 -16.41 6.53 5.99
C LEU A 31 -15.84 7.96 6.11
N ASN A 32 -15.66 8.69 5.00
CA ASN A 32 -15.02 10.00 4.99
C ASN A 32 -15.97 11.19 4.82
N LYS A 33 -17.07 11.01 4.09
CA LYS A 33 -18.05 12.08 3.77
C LYS A 33 -19.43 11.84 4.39
N GLY A 34 -19.63 10.72 5.12
CA GLY A 34 -20.93 10.40 5.73
C GLY A 34 -22.01 9.95 4.75
N THR A 35 -21.67 9.69 3.48
CA THR A 35 -22.61 9.29 2.43
C THR A 35 -23.47 8.09 2.88
N PRO A 36 -24.80 8.12 2.70
CA PRO A 36 -25.66 7.04 3.16
C PRO A 36 -25.31 5.70 2.51
N MET A 37 -25.43 4.63 3.30
CA MET A 37 -25.16 3.26 2.88
C MET A 37 -26.32 2.36 3.32
N LYS A 38 -26.79 1.48 2.43
CA LYS A 38 -27.91 0.56 2.67
C LYS A 38 -27.68 -0.31 3.92
N THR A 39 -28.73 -0.60 4.68
CA THR A 39 -28.64 -1.30 5.99
C THR A 39 -27.89 -2.63 5.91
N GLN A 40 -28.14 -3.47 4.91
CA GLN A 40 -27.42 -4.73 4.67
C GLN A 40 -25.90 -4.52 4.50
N LYS A 41 -25.49 -3.48 3.74
CA LYS A 41 -24.07 -3.11 3.57
C LYS A 41 -23.46 -2.57 4.86
N ARG A 42 -24.21 -1.82 5.67
CA ARG A 42 -23.77 -1.39 7.02
C ARG A 42 -23.59 -2.59 7.97
N ALA A 43 -24.50 -3.55 7.95
CA ALA A 43 -24.40 -4.77 8.76
C ALA A 43 -23.12 -5.56 8.43
N ALA A 44 -22.80 -5.76 7.13
CA ALA A 44 -21.55 -6.40 6.72
C ALA A 44 -20.30 -5.65 7.25
N LEU A 45 -20.30 -4.31 7.17
CA LEU A 45 -19.20 -3.49 7.69
C LEU A 45 -19.06 -3.58 9.22
N TYR A 46 -20.16 -3.55 9.97
CA TYR A 46 -20.14 -3.69 11.44
C TYR A 46 -19.70 -5.09 11.87
N THR A 47 -20.17 -6.14 11.21
CA THR A 47 -19.74 -7.53 11.45
C THR A 47 -18.24 -7.70 11.20
N TRP A 48 -17.70 -7.13 10.11
CA TRP A 48 -16.26 -7.08 9.88
C TRP A 48 -15.52 -6.35 11.00
N TYR A 49 -16.01 -5.16 11.39
CA TYR A 49 -15.37 -4.34 12.42
C TYR A 49 -15.23 -5.07 13.76
N VAL A 50 -16.31 -5.67 14.26
CA VAL A 50 -16.29 -6.43 15.54
C VAL A 50 -15.40 -7.67 15.44
N ARG A 51 -15.41 -8.39 14.31
CA ARG A 51 -14.48 -9.52 14.06
C ARG A 51 -13.02 -9.03 14.07
N LYS A 52 -12.73 -7.90 13.43
CA LYS A 52 -11.37 -7.35 13.33
C LYS A 52 -10.83 -6.84 14.67
N GLN A 53 -11.70 -6.33 15.55
CA GLN A 53 -11.32 -5.99 16.93
C GLN A 53 -10.81 -7.21 17.70
N ARG A 54 -11.53 -8.35 17.62
CA ARG A 54 -11.09 -9.61 18.26
C ARG A 54 -9.81 -10.16 17.64
N GLU A 55 -9.68 -10.11 16.31
CA GLU A 55 -8.48 -10.57 15.60
C GLU A 55 -7.22 -9.81 16.05
N ILE A 56 -7.29 -8.48 16.11
CA ILE A 56 -6.17 -7.62 16.52
C ILE A 56 -5.84 -7.82 18.00
N LEU A 57 -6.84 -7.90 18.88
CA LEU A 57 -6.64 -8.20 20.30
C LEU A 57 -5.96 -9.58 20.48
N ARG A 58 -6.35 -10.58 19.69
CA ARG A 58 -5.73 -11.91 19.69
C ARG A 58 -4.29 -11.86 19.19
N GLN A 59 -3.99 -11.11 18.12
CA GLN A 59 -2.62 -10.92 17.62
C GLN A 59 -1.68 -10.43 18.72
N PHE A 60 -2.02 -9.33 19.41
CA PHE A 60 -1.19 -8.78 20.50
C PHE A 60 -1.09 -9.67 21.75
N ASN A 61 -1.96 -10.68 21.91
CA ASN A 61 -1.88 -11.62 23.03
C ASN A 61 -1.12 -12.90 22.66
N GLN A 62 -1.30 -13.45 21.46
CA GLN A 62 -0.59 -14.65 20.99
C GLN A 62 0.92 -14.43 20.86
N THR A 63 1.37 -13.25 20.43
CA THR A 63 2.81 -13.00 20.26
C THR A 63 3.60 -12.95 21.58
N VAL A 64 2.92 -12.91 22.73
CA VAL A 64 3.58 -13.04 24.05
C VAL A 64 4.05 -14.47 24.30
N GLN A 65 3.38 -15.49 23.74
CA GLN A 65 3.69 -16.90 23.99
C GLN A 65 4.59 -17.52 22.91
N SER A 66 4.57 -17.01 21.67
CA SER A 66 5.40 -17.55 20.57
C SER A 66 6.91 -17.23 20.69
N SER A 67 7.34 -16.40 21.65
CA SER A 67 8.77 -16.24 21.96
C SER A 67 9.38 -17.39 22.75
N GLY A 68 8.60 -18.43 23.10
CA GLY A 68 9.08 -19.61 23.83
C GLY A 68 9.34 -20.86 22.96
N ASN A 69 8.41 -21.25 22.07
CA ASN A 69 8.45 -22.56 21.40
C ASN A 69 8.37 -22.45 19.87
N MET A 70 9.44 -22.89 19.19
CA MET A 70 9.32 -23.42 17.83
C MET A 70 8.76 -24.85 17.89
N THR A 71 7.46 -25.02 17.68
CA THR A 71 6.89 -26.32 17.30
C THR A 71 5.89 -26.17 16.17
N ASP A 72 6.10 -26.97 15.13
CA ASP A 72 5.36 -26.99 13.87
C ASP A 72 3.90 -27.46 14.05
N LYS A 73 2.95 -26.50 14.11
CA LYS A 73 1.48 -26.73 14.04
C LYS A 73 0.69 -25.62 13.32
N SER A 74 1.33 -24.80 12.48
CA SER A 74 0.70 -23.59 11.90
C SER A 74 -0.35 -23.85 10.79
N SER A 75 -0.49 -25.09 10.32
CA SER A 75 -1.23 -25.42 9.10
C SER A 75 -2.71 -25.79 9.33
N GLN A 76 -3.09 -26.32 10.49
CA GLN A 76 -4.42 -26.89 10.70
C GLN A 76 -5.48 -25.84 11.09
N ASP A 77 -5.12 -24.86 11.91
CA ASP A 77 -6.02 -23.78 12.39
C ASP A 77 -6.48 -22.81 11.28
N GLN A 78 -5.74 -22.71 10.17
CA GLN A 78 -6.15 -21.84 9.04
C GLN A 78 -7.31 -22.41 8.23
N LEU A 79 -7.56 -23.73 8.27
CA LEU A 79 -8.63 -24.36 7.50
C LEU A 79 -9.97 -24.38 8.24
N LEU A 80 -9.97 -24.41 9.58
CA LEU A 80 -11.19 -24.40 10.41
C LEU A 80 -11.99 -23.08 10.36
N PHE A 81 -11.46 -22.02 9.73
CA PHE A 81 -12.11 -20.71 9.66
C PHE A 81 -12.83 -20.41 8.34
N LEU A 82 -12.85 -21.32 7.36
CA LEU A 82 -13.51 -21.07 6.07
C LEU A 82 -15.03 -21.30 6.05
N PHE A 83 -15.59 -22.01 7.03
CA PHE A 83 -17.04 -22.27 7.11
C PHE A 83 -17.58 -22.02 8.53
N PRO A 84 -18.45 -21.02 8.72
CA PRO A 84 -19.44 -21.05 9.79
C PRO A 84 -20.53 -22.04 9.40
N GLU A 85 -20.51 -23.18 10.07
CA GLU A 85 -21.54 -24.21 10.12
C GLU A 85 -22.97 -23.63 10.11
N PHE A 86 -23.76 -23.94 9.08
CA PHE A 86 -25.22 -23.74 9.07
C PHE A 86 -25.88 -25.13 9.00
N SER A 87 -25.92 -25.81 10.16
CA SER A 87 -26.29 -27.22 10.27
C SER A 87 -27.58 -27.44 11.07
N GLN A 88 -28.72 -27.30 10.40
CA GLN A 88 -29.98 -27.98 10.69
C GLN A 88 -30.84 -27.83 9.42
N GLN A 89 -31.18 -28.88 8.66
CA GLN A 89 -32.03 -30.01 9.07
C GLN A 89 -32.04 -31.11 7.96
N SER A 90 -32.45 -32.34 8.31
CA SER A 90 -32.89 -33.46 7.42
C SER A 90 -31.89 -34.23 6.53
N GLN A 91 -31.45 -35.39 7.07
CA GLN A 91 -31.43 -36.77 6.52
C GLN A 91 -31.33 -37.07 5.00
N GLY A 92 -30.47 -38.05 4.65
CA GLY A 92 -30.65 -38.94 3.48
C GLY A 92 -29.34 -39.46 2.85
N PRO A 93 -29.08 -40.78 2.77
CA PRO A 93 -27.92 -41.32 2.04
C PRO A 93 -28.27 -41.67 0.59
N GLY A 94 -27.52 -41.13 -0.38
CA GLY A 94 -27.69 -41.46 -1.80
C GLY A 94 -26.50 -41.02 -2.64
N GLN A 95 -26.05 -41.88 -3.55
CA GLN A 95 -24.97 -41.60 -4.51
C GLN A 95 -25.51 -40.83 -5.72
N SER A 96 -24.75 -39.84 -6.20
CA SER A 96 -24.72 -39.46 -7.62
C SER A 96 -23.56 -38.49 -7.88
N ASP A 97 -22.69 -38.83 -8.83
CA ASP A 97 -21.71 -37.91 -9.39
C ASP A 97 -22.39 -36.75 -10.12
N ASP A 98 -22.06 -35.51 -9.79
CA ASP A 98 -22.13 -34.38 -10.73
C ASP A 98 -21.12 -33.28 -10.40
N ALA A 99 -20.66 -32.57 -11.43
CA ALA A 99 -19.53 -31.67 -11.33
C ALA A 99 -19.88 -30.27 -10.80
N CYS A 100 -19.48 -29.97 -9.56
CA CYS A 100 -19.41 -28.59 -9.08
C CYS A 100 -18.02 -28.24 -8.53
N SER A 101 -17.15 -27.74 -9.40
CA SER A 101 -15.84 -27.20 -9.03
C SER A 101 -16.01 -25.85 -8.29
N GLU A 102 -16.20 -25.91 -6.98
CA GLU A 102 -16.27 -24.73 -6.09
C GLU A 102 -15.14 -23.71 -6.41
N PRO A 103 -15.46 -22.42 -6.58
CA PRO A 103 -14.55 -21.48 -7.21
C PRO A 103 -13.37 -21.10 -6.30
N ALA A 104 -12.23 -21.71 -6.59
CA ALA A 104 -10.86 -21.28 -6.27
C ALA A 104 -10.72 -20.39 -5.01
N ASN A 105 -10.46 -21.04 -3.88
CA ASN A 105 -10.09 -20.45 -2.59
C ASN A 105 -9.16 -19.22 -2.76
N LYS A 106 -9.75 -18.02 -2.72
CA LYS A 106 -9.07 -16.74 -3.01
C LYS A 106 -8.09 -16.42 -1.91
N LYS A 107 -6.85 -16.91 -2.06
CA LYS A 107 -5.73 -16.70 -1.12
C LYS A 107 -5.68 -15.24 -0.66
N MET A 108 -6.01 -15.02 0.61
CA MET A 108 -6.12 -13.69 1.23
C MET A 108 -4.82 -12.91 1.00
N ARG A 109 -4.89 -11.77 0.31
CA ARG A 109 -3.69 -11.04 -0.08
C ARG A 109 -3.06 -10.39 1.15
N ARG A 110 -1.80 -10.73 1.46
CA ARG A 110 -1.07 -10.18 2.61
C ARG A 110 -1.06 -8.65 2.57
N ASN A 111 -1.37 -8.02 3.70
CA ASN A 111 -1.36 -6.56 3.86
C ASN A 111 0.02 -5.97 3.54
N ARG A 112 0.00 -4.86 2.78
CA ARG A 112 1.20 -4.05 2.52
C ARG A 112 1.42 -3.06 3.66
N PHE A 113 2.65 -2.98 4.12
CA PHE A 113 3.09 -1.99 5.09
C PHE A 113 2.72 -0.56 4.72
N LYS A 114 2.33 0.22 5.74
CA LYS A 114 2.22 1.68 5.69
C LYS A 114 2.88 2.29 6.93
N TRP A 115 3.45 3.47 6.74
CA TRP A 115 3.90 4.33 7.83
C TRP A 115 2.69 4.97 8.54
N GLY A 116 2.49 4.70 9.83
CA GLY A 116 1.51 5.42 10.64
C GLY A 116 1.99 6.84 10.97
N PRO A 117 1.09 7.74 11.40
CA PRO A 117 1.43 9.14 11.62
C PRO A 117 2.45 9.34 12.74
N ALA A 118 2.36 8.56 13.83
CA ALA A 118 3.33 8.58 14.92
C ALA A 118 4.75 8.23 14.43
N SER A 119 4.90 7.13 13.67
CA SER A 119 6.19 6.78 13.04
C SER A 119 6.71 7.88 12.10
N GLN A 120 5.83 8.48 11.29
CA GLN A 120 6.26 9.53 10.34
C GLN A 120 6.80 10.77 11.06
N GLN A 121 6.18 11.19 12.16
CA GLN A 121 6.63 12.36 12.93
C GLN A 121 8.05 12.18 13.47
N ILE A 122 8.37 11.00 14.02
CA ILE A 122 9.71 10.63 14.50
C ILE A 122 10.70 10.67 13.33
N LEU A 123 10.36 10.03 12.21
CA LEU A 123 11.23 9.97 11.03
C LEU A 123 11.52 11.35 10.42
N TYR A 124 10.55 12.26 10.36
CA TYR A 124 10.79 13.64 9.91
C TYR A 124 11.73 14.38 10.86
N GLN A 125 11.48 14.33 12.18
CA GLN A 125 12.36 14.97 13.16
C GLN A 125 13.80 14.40 13.11
N ALA A 126 13.95 13.10 12.87
CA ALA A 126 15.25 12.46 12.70
C ALA A 126 15.93 12.89 11.38
N TYR A 127 15.17 13.03 10.28
CA TYR A 127 15.68 13.49 8.98
C TYR A 127 16.26 14.90 9.02
N ASP A 128 15.59 15.81 9.73
CA ASP A 128 16.03 17.20 9.88
C ASP A 128 17.33 17.31 10.69
N ARG A 129 17.59 16.36 11.60
CA ARG A 129 18.87 16.22 12.32
C ARG A 129 19.95 15.56 11.47
N GLN A 130 19.63 14.43 10.81
CA GLN A 130 20.59 13.58 10.11
C GLN A 130 19.95 12.89 8.88
N LYS A 131 20.21 13.42 7.68
CA LYS A 131 19.65 12.89 6.42
C LYS A 131 20.21 11.53 5.98
N ASN A 132 21.34 11.09 6.55
CA ASN A 132 22.05 9.86 6.23
C ASN A 132 22.37 9.04 7.50
N PRO A 133 21.37 8.44 8.17
CA PRO A 133 21.60 7.72 9.42
C PRO A 133 22.42 6.44 9.26
N SER A 134 23.26 6.17 10.26
CA SER A 134 24.03 4.94 10.43
C SER A 134 23.11 3.72 10.58
N LYS A 135 23.67 2.51 10.64
CA LYS A 135 22.88 1.30 10.90
C LYS A 135 22.28 1.32 12.31
N GLU A 136 23.08 1.70 13.29
CA GLU A 136 22.69 1.81 14.71
C GLU A 136 21.59 2.86 14.92
N GLU A 137 21.72 4.04 14.31
CA GLU A 137 20.68 5.08 14.37
C GLU A 137 19.39 4.63 13.70
N ARG A 138 19.47 3.86 12.61
CA ARG A 138 18.29 3.24 12.00
C ARG A 138 17.64 2.22 12.93
N GLU A 139 18.42 1.42 13.65
CA GLU A 139 17.91 0.45 14.63
C GLU A 139 17.24 1.15 15.82
N ALA A 140 17.81 2.24 16.34
CA ALA A 140 17.17 3.09 17.35
C ALA A 140 15.83 3.67 16.85
N LEU A 141 15.78 4.20 15.62
CA LEU A 141 14.54 4.72 15.01
C LEU A 141 13.48 3.62 14.78
N VAL A 142 13.89 2.37 14.53
CA VAL A 142 12.97 1.22 14.44
C VAL A 142 12.30 0.98 15.79
N GLU A 143 13.06 0.96 16.87
CA GLU A 143 12.52 0.79 18.22
C GLU A 143 11.61 1.94 18.62
N GLU A 144 12.02 3.18 18.36
CA GLU A 144 11.23 4.38 18.68
C GLU A 144 9.91 4.41 17.91
N CYS A 145 9.93 4.15 16.59
CA CYS A 145 8.71 4.08 15.78
C CYS A 145 7.79 2.94 16.24
N ASN A 146 8.32 1.74 16.49
CA ASN A 146 7.52 0.61 16.96
C ASN A 146 6.91 0.87 18.35
N ARG A 147 7.65 1.50 19.26
CA ARG A 147 7.16 1.96 20.57
C ARG A 147 6.00 2.93 20.39
N ALA A 148 6.13 3.93 19.52
CA ALA A 148 5.10 4.92 19.25
C ALA A 148 3.84 4.31 18.59
N GLU A 149 3.99 3.40 17.63
CA GLU A 149 2.87 2.65 17.04
C GLU A 149 2.14 1.78 18.07
N CYS A 150 2.85 1.19 19.03
CA CYS A 150 2.25 0.44 20.13
C CYS A 150 1.42 1.35 21.05
N LEU A 151 2.01 2.48 21.47
CA LEU A 151 1.33 3.47 22.30
C LEU A 151 0.07 4.03 21.61
N GLN A 152 0.15 4.36 20.31
CA GLN A 152 -1.01 4.81 19.52
C GLN A 152 -2.14 3.76 19.49
N ARG A 153 -1.81 2.47 19.55
CA ARG A 153 -2.76 1.34 19.55
C ARG A 153 -3.20 0.90 20.95
N GLY A 154 -2.74 1.56 22.01
CA GLY A 154 -3.07 1.23 23.39
C GLY A 154 -2.46 -0.10 23.88
N VAL A 155 -1.31 -0.52 23.31
CA VAL A 155 -0.64 -1.77 23.69
C VAL A 155 0.77 -1.51 24.20
N SER A 156 1.26 -2.38 25.10
CA SER A 156 2.63 -2.31 25.60
C SER A 156 3.66 -2.39 24.46
N PRO A 157 4.73 -1.56 24.46
CA PRO A 157 5.84 -1.68 23.52
C PRO A 157 6.49 -3.06 23.46
N SER A 158 6.47 -3.84 24.56
CA SER A 158 6.95 -5.23 24.58
C SER A 158 6.18 -6.17 23.61
N LYS A 159 5.00 -5.75 23.15
CA LYS A 159 4.15 -6.49 22.20
C LYS A 159 4.32 -6.02 20.75
N ALA A 160 5.39 -5.28 20.42
CA ALA A 160 5.62 -4.71 19.08
C ALA A 160 5.50 -5.70 17.93
N HIS A 161 5.91 -6.95 18.10
CA HIS A 161 5.74 -8.02 17.10
C HIS A 161 4.27 -8.21 16.65
N GLY A 162 3.29 -7.91 17.52
CA GLY A 162 1.86 -7.92 17.19
C GLY A 162 1.41 -6.83 16.19
N LEU A 163 2.28 -5.86 15.85
CA LEU A 163 2.06 -4.95 14.72
C LEU A 163 2.04 -5.71 13.38
N GLY A 164 2.66 -6.88 13.30
CA GLY A 164 2.61 -7.79 12.16
C GLY A 164 2.99 -7.11 10.84
N SER A 165 2.04 -7.01 9.90
CA SER A 165 2.27 -6.33 8.60
C SER A 165 2.74 -4.86 8.75
N ASN A 166 2.38 -4.20 9.85
CA ASN A 166 2.72 -2.82 10.17
C ASN A 166 3.98 -2.65 11.04
N LEU A 167 4.69 -3.73 11.40
CA LEU A 167 5.95 -3.68 12.16
C LEU A 167 7.01 -2.85 11.41
N VAL A 168 7.61 -1.86 12.06
CA VAL A 168 8.74 -1.11 11.49
C VAL A 168 9.99 -1.99 11.56
N THR A 169 10.82 -1.94 10.52
CA THR A 169 12.08 -2.70 10.41
C THR A 169 13.17 -1.81 9.83
N GLU A 170 14.44 -2.15 10.08
CA GLU A 170 15.62 -1.37 9.64
C GLU A 170 15.54 -1.06 8.14
N VAL A 171 15.32 -2.10 7.32
CA VAL A 171 15.15 -1.99 5.86
C VAL A 171 14.02 -1.01 5.48
N ARG A 172 12.93 -0.93 6.27
CA ARG A 172 11.85 0.04 6.01
C ARG A 172 12.34 1.45 6.29
N VAL A 173 12.98 1.69 7.43
CA VAL A 173 13.56 3.01 7.80
C VAL A 173 14.58 3.44 6.75
N TYR A 174 15.55 2.60 6.40
CA TYR A 174 16.53 2.87 5.33
C TYR A 174 15.87 3.32 4.02
N ASN A 175 14.85 2.58 3.55
CA ASN A 175 14.12 2.93 2.33
C ASN A 175 13.34 4.26 2.46
N TRP A 176 12.85 4.61 3.64
CA TRP A 176 12.20 5.90 3.87
C TRP A 176 13.20 7.05 3.72
N PHE A 177 14.37 6.98 4.36
CA PHE A 177 15.43 7.99 4.22
C PHE A 177 15.95 8.10 2.78
N ALA A 178 16.14 6.96 2.11
CA ALA A 178 16.57 6.92 0.71
C ALA A 178 15.54 7.59 -0.23
N ASN A 179 14.24 7.41 0.01
CA ASN A 179 13.20 8.06 -0.78
C ASN A 179 13.07 9.55 -0.45
N ARG A 180 13.20 9.96 0.81
CA ARG A 180 13.19 11.38 1.22
C ARG A 180 14.29 12.18 0.54
N ARG A 181 15.52 11.66 0.48
CA ARG A 181 16.64 12.28 -0.25
C ARG A 181 16.38 12.39 -1.76
N LYS A 182 15.77 11.38 -2.38
CA LYS A 182 15.37 11.43 -3.80
C LYS A 182 14.29 12.48 -4.05
N GLU A 183 13.27 12.58 -3.18
CA GLU A 183 12.22 13.59 -3.25
C GLU A 183 12.80 15.01 -3.11
N GLU A 184 13.79 15.21 -2.24
CA GLU A 184 14.48 16.50 -2.07
C GLU A 184 15.32 16.87 -3.29
N ALA A 185 16.15 15.93 -3.79
CA ALA A 185 16.97 16.15 -4.99
C ALA A 185 16.11 16.45 -6.24
N PHE A 186 14.98 15.75 -6.40
CA PHE A 186 14.03 16.03 -7.49
C PHE A 186 13.39 17.42 -7.36
N ARG A 187 13.05 17.84 -6.14
CA ARG A 187 12.49 19.18 -5.86
C ARG A 187 13.51 20.30 -6.12
N GLN A 188 14.77 20.09 -5.74
CA GLN A 188 15.86 21.02 -6.03
C GLN A 188 16.09 21.16 -7.54
N LYS A 189 16.10 20.03 -8.28
CA LYS A 189 16.19 20.06 -9.74
C LYS A 189 15.06 20.85 -10.39
N LEU A 190 13.81 20.60 -10.01
CA LEU A 190 12.65 21.34 -10.53
C LEU A 190 12.75 22.86 -10.26
N ALA A 191 13.31 23.27 -9.11
CA ALA A 191 13.53 24.68 -8.81
C ALA A 191 14.62 25.30 -9.69
N MET A 192 15.71 24.57 -9.97
CA MET A 192 16.77 25.02 -10.89
C MET A 192 16.26 25.13 -12.34
N ASP A 193 15.49 24.15 -12.81
CA ASP A 193 14.88 24.17 -14.15
C ASP A 193 13.90 25.35 -14.30
N ALA A 194 13.12 25.65 -13.25
CA ALA A 194 12.22 26.81 -13.21
C ALA A 194 12.97 28.16 -13.24
N TYR A 195 14.07 28.30 -12.48
CA TYR A 195 14.86 29.54 -12.50
C TYR A 195 15.60 29.71 -13.84
N SER A 196 16.08 28.62 -14.43
CA SER A 196 16.82 28.64 -15.70
C SER A 196 15.94 29.08 -16.89
N SER A 197 14.67 28.64 -16.92
CA SER A 197 13.70 29.10 -17.93
C SER A 197 13.26 30.56 -17.76
N SER A 198 13.49 31.17 -16.59
CA SER A 198 13.23 32.60 -16.37
C SER A 198 14.37 33.52 -16.85
N GLN A 199 15.62 33.02 -16.92
CA GLN A 199 16.75 33.82 -17.44
C GLN A 199 16.81 33.88 -18.98
N THR A 200 16.20 32.94 -19.70
CA THR A 200 16.20 32.94 -21.18
C THR A 200 15.23 33.95 -21.83
N HIS A 201 14.55 34.78 -21.03
CA HIS A 201 13.62 35.81 -21.51
C HIS A 201 13.95 37.23 -21.02
N SER A 202 15.20 37.52 -20.70
CA SER A 202 15.63 38.89 -20.39
C SER A 202 16.94 39.27 -21.09
N LEU A 203 16.78 40.24 -22.01
CA LEU A 203 17.81 41.05 -22.65
C LEU A 203 18.68 40.37 -23.72
N ASP A 204 18.23 40.46 -24.98
CA ASP A 204 19.14 40.85 -26.07
C ASP A 204 18.39 41.64 -27.18
N PRO A 205 18.20 42.96 -27.02
CA PRO A 205 17.72 43.82 -28.09
C PRO A 205 18.90 44.43 -28.87
N LEU A 206 18.83 44.32 -30.20
CA LEU A 206 19.68 45.00 -31.20
C LEU A 206 21.09 44.42 -31.45
N LEU A 207 21.17 43.45 -32.36
CA LEU A 207 22.06 43.57 -33.52
C LEU A 207 21.35 43.12 -34.80
N SER A 208 21.29 44.00 -35.79
CA SER A 208 20.73 43.76 -37.13
C SER A 208 21.79 44.05 -38.19
N HIS A 209 21.74 43.27 -39.29
CA HIS A 209 22.47 43.36 -40.58
C HIS A 209 23.55 42.28 -40.81
N GLY A 210 23.58 41.70 -42.03
CA GLY A 210 24.63 40.73 -42.39
C GLY A 210 24.58 39.96 -43.73
N SER A 211 23.45 39.91 -44.48
CA SER A 211 23.35 39.37 -45.86
C SER A 211 23.66 37.87 -46.14
N PRO A 212 23.30 37.32 -47.33
CA PRO A 212 23.23 35.86 -47.58
C PRO A 212 24.12 35.32 -48.74
N HIS A 213 24.66 34.09 -48.64
CA HIS A 213 25.09 33.34 -49.84
C HIS A 213 25.21 31.79 -49.74
N HIS A 214 24.69 31.13 -50.79
CA HIS A 214 24.98 29.81 -51.41
C HIS A 214 25.26 28.51 -50.60
N GLN A 215 24.36 27.55 -50.84
CA GLN A 215 24.58 26.09 -51.03
C GLN A 215 25.34 25.83 -52.36
N PRO A 216 25.88 24.63 -52.75
CA PRO A 216 25.29 23.30 -52.47
C PRO A 216 26.23 22.08 -52.32
N GLY A 217 25.64 20.91 -51.96
CA GLY A 217 25.95 19.65 -52.68
C GLY A 217 26.22 18.38 -51.85
N ALA A 218 25.52 17.31 -52.26
CA ALA A 218 25.76 15.86 -52.03
C ALA A 218 25.05 15.17 -50.84
N SER A 219 24.52 13.97 -51.15
CA SER A 219 23.73 13.05 -50.29
C SER A 219 24.07 11.59 -50.69
N PRO A 220 23.36 10.58 -50.16
CA PRO A 220 23.56 9.83 -48.90
C PRO A 220 24.16 8.43 -49.25
N PRO A 221 23.84 7.24 -48.68
CA PRO A 221 23.16 6.86 -47.43
C PRO A 221 23.86 5.75 -46.60
N ASN A 222 23.25 5.31 -45.48
CA ASN A 222 23.03 3.87 -45.28
C ASN A 222 21.72 3.55 -44.51
N LYS A 223 21.23 2.33 -44.71
CA LYS A 223 19.99 1.67 -44.22
C LYS A 223 20.30 0.82 -42.95
N LEU A 224 19.41 0.27 -42.12
CA LEU A 224 17.94 0.08 -42.05
C LEU A 224 17.53 -0.24 -40.55
N PRO A 225 16.44 -0.98 -40.25
CA PRO A 225 15.21 -0.59 -39.51
C PRO A 225 15.31 -0.75 -37.95
N GLY A 226 14.33 -0.43 -37.09
CA GLY A 226 12.92 -0.05 -37.27
C GLY A 226 11.97 -0.99 -36.53
N VAL A 227 11.51 -0.61 -35.32
CA VAL A 227 10.38 -1.26 -34.61
C VAL A 227 9.54 -0.19 -33.89
N ARG A 228 8.31 0.05 -34.36
CA ARG A 228 7.24 0.71 -33.58
C ARG A 228 6.26 -0.37 -33.13
N TYR A 229 5.88 -0.36 -31.85
CA TYR A 229 4.80 -1.21 -31.35
C TYR A 229 3.45 -0.53 -31.62
N SER A 230 2.56 -1.20 -32.35
CA SER A 230 1.18 -0.77 -32.57
C SER A 230 0.22 -1.55 -31.67
N GLN A 231 -0.76 -0.84 -31.14
CA GLN A 231 -1.85 -1.33 -30.31
C GLN A 231 -2.98 -1.90 -31.21
N PRO A 232 -3.48 -3.13 -30.98
CA PRO A 232 -4.75 -3.57 -31.56
C PRO A 232 -5.92 -3.18 -30.63
N GLY A 233 -7.00 -2.70 -31.24
CA GLY A 233 -8.27 -2.38 -30.56
C GLY A 233 -9.39 -3.36 -30.91
N ASN A 234 -10.53 -3.17 -30.24
CA ASN A 234 -11.87 -3.76 -30.44
C ASN A 234 -12.06 -4.84 -31.51
N SER A 235 -12.50 -6.02 -31.06
CA SER A 235 -13.21 -7.01 -31.87
C SER A 235 -14.71 -6.93 -31.58
N GLU A 236 -15.51 -6.60 -32.60
CA GLU A 236 -16.97 -6.63 -32.56
C GLU A 236 -17.44 -7.37 -33.83
N VAL A 237 -18.08 -8.53 -33.68
CA VAL A 237 -18.72 -9.27 -34.77
C VAL A 237 -19.98 -9.96 -34.25
N THR A 238 -21.10 -9.64 -34.88
CA THR A 238 -22.38 -10.37 -34.81
C THR A 238 -22.52 -11.22 -36.07
N SER A 239 -22.82 -12.52 -35.91
CA SER A 239 -23.81 -13.32 -36.68
C SER A 239 -23.73 -14.77 -36.23
#